data_AF-A0AAD2JL41-F1
#
_entry.id   AF-A0AAD2JL41-F1
#
_cell.length_a   1.000
_cell.length_b   1.000
_cell.length_c   1.000
_cell.angle_alpha   90.00
_cell.angle_beta   90.00
_cell.angle_gamma   90.00
#
_symmetry.space_group_name_H-M   'P 1'
#
loop_
_entity.id
_entity.type
_entity.pdbx_description
1 polymer ?
#
loop_
_entity_poly.entity_id
_entity_poly.type
_entity_poly.pdbx_seq_one_letter_code
_entity_poly.pdbx_strand_id
1 'polypeptide(L)'
;MQLVIAAWCFTFLSTNASTQRLNQFPNEAGSTTFSSRLSAKAKRNRKASNKSSSSSSSSNKKSKSGSTKLPRVIIFDLDGCLWRPELFELVTNADGPPFTHDPQDSSSTVVPAGTTLLSKQGQRIELLGSTRQILHELYTQEEWYLTRIGNSSQTDPPEWAYNLMEMFAIYEDNDDDDSNKNRMTKTPTATIPAVTCQMKDVFDPSLCILDKNADKATQFERLLEQANDQSTSNNHKRLQFKDMVFFDNEAGNCK
;
A
#
# COMPACT_ATOMS: atom_id res chain seq x y z
N MET A 1 -8.61 6.40 19.18
CA MET A 1 -8.64 6.86 17.78
C MET A 1 -9.50 5.86 17.02
N GLN A 2 -10.70 6.27 16.62
CA GLN A 2 -11.67 5.44 15.88
C GLN A 2 -11.42 5.71 14.39
N LEU A 3 -10.97 4.71 13.64
CA LEU A 3 -10.71 4.87 12.21
C LEU A 3 -12.04 4.95 11.44
N VAL A 4 -12.24 6.08 10.78
CA VAL A 4 -13.28 6.35 9.78
C VAL A 4 -12.72 5.90 8.44
N ILE A 5 -13.09 4.71 7.97
CA ILE A 5 -12.91 4.32 6.57
C ILE A 5 -14.27 4.55 5.89
N ALA A 6 -14.47 5.77 5.37
CA ALA A 6 -15.63 6.10 4.56
C ALA A 6 -15.30 5.81 3.09
N ALA A 7 -16.07 4.91 2.48
CA ALA A 7 -15.95 4.52 1.09
C ALA A 7 -16.35 5.69 0.17
N TRP A 8 -15.51 6.00 -0.81
CA TRP A 8 -15.79 6.97 -1.88
C TRP A 8 -15.71 6.22 -3.21
N CYS A 9 -16.82 6.15 -3.95
CA CYS A 9 -16.89 5.58 -5.30
C CYS A 9 -17.40 6.64 -6.29
N PHE A 10 -16.72 6.79 -7.43
CA PHE A 10 -17.20 7.53 -8.61
C PHE A 10 -17.15 6.61 -9.83
N THR A 11 -18.19 6.65 -10.66
CA THR A 11 -18.37 5.83 -11.88
C THR A 11 -18.09 6.65 -13.14
N PHE A 12 -17.38 6.06 -14.12
CA PHE A 12 -17.51 6.44 -15.53
C PHE A 12 -17.18 5.27 -16.46
N LEU A 13 -17.91 5.15 -17.58
CA LEU A 13 -17.80 4.09 -18.61
C LEU A 13 -16.93 4.54 -19.80
N SER A 14 -16.15 3.63 -20.40
CA SER A 14 -16.40 3.06 -21.77
C SER A 14 -15.13 2.57 -22.53
N THR A 15 -15.10 1.25 -22.80
CA THR A 15 -14.72 0.47 -24.03
C THR A 15 -13.65 0.95 -25.05
N ASN A 16 -12.59 0.14 -25.34
CA ASN A 16 -12.51 -0.92 -26.39
C ASN A 16 -11.06 -1.36 -26.76
N ALA A 17 -10.83 -2.69 -26.74
CA ALA A 17 -10.03 -3.60 -27.60
C ALA A 17 -8.60 -3.27 -28.13
N SER A 18 -7.64 -4.18 -27.88
CA SER A 18 -6.98 -5.02 -28.93
C SER A 18 -5.85 -5.91 -28.37
N THR A 19 -5.81 -7.15 -28.82
CA THR A 19 -4.90 -8.23 -28.40
C THR A 19 -3.53 -8.14 -29.08
N GLN A 20 -2.44 -8.19 -28.31
CA GLN A 20 -1.11 -8.56 -28.80
C GLN A 20 -0.36 -9.50 -27.83
N ARG A 21 0.49 -10.34 -28.43
CA ARG A 21 1.10 -11.55 -27.87
C ARG A 21 2.11 -11.28 -26.74
N LEU A 22 1.98 -12.09 -25.68
CA LEU A 22 2.85 -12.14 -24.49
C LEU A 22 4.20 -12.81 -24.79
N ASN A 23 5.30 -12.15 -24.44
CA ASN A 23 6.62 -12.78 -24.26
C ASN A 23 6.80 -13.11 -22.77
N GLN A 24 7.04 -14.38 -22.46
CA GLN A 24 7.43 -14.83 -21.13
C GLN A 24 8.89 -14.46 -20.85
N PHE A 25 9.15 -13.86 -19.68
CA PHE A 25 10.48 -13.62 -19.14
C PHE A 25 10.60 -14.19 -17.71
N PRO A 26 11.84 -14.48 -17.25
CA PRO A 26 12.07 -15.53 -16.26
C PRO A 26 11.85 -15.06 -14.82
N ASN A 27 11.33 -16.00 -14.02
CA ASN A 27 11.30 -15.93 -12.57
C ASN A 27 12.74 -15.95 -12.02
N GLU A 28 13.26 -14.80 -11.61
CA GLU A 28 14.45 -14.74 -10.76
C GLU A 28 14.06 -15.03 -9.31
N ALA A 29 14.39 -16.24 -8.85
CA ALA A 29 14.23 -16.68 -7.48
C ALA A 29 15.26 -15.97 -6.58
N GLY A 30 14.84 -14.92 -5.88
CA GLY A 30 15.66 -14.17 -4.94
C GLY A 30 14.87 -13.53 -3.80
N SER A 31 13.81 -14.19 -3.29
CA SER A 31 12.99 -13.67 -2.20
C SER A 31 13.71 -13.78 -0.85
N THR A 32 14.32 -12.68 -0.39
CA THR A 32 14.93 -12.54 0.95
C THR A 32 14.17 -11.57 1.87
N THR A 33 12.97 -11.11 1.48
CA THR A 33 12.30 -9.97 2.13
C THR A 33 11.34 -10.33 3.26
N PHE A 34 10.83 -11.56 3.34
CA PHE A 34 9.87 -11.93 4.41
C PHE A 34 10.55 -12.46 5.68
N SER A 35 11.56 -13.32 5.55
CA SER A 35 12.28 -13.90 6.71
C SER A 35 13.20 -12.89 7.43
N SER A 36 13.70 -11.89 6.70
CA SER A 36 14.52 -10.81 7.27
C SER A 36 13.71 -9.87 8.18
N ARG A 37 12.41 -9.65 7.89
CA ARG A 37 11.49 -8.94 8.79
C ARG A 37 11.32 -9.63 10.15
N LEU A 38 11.29 -10.96 10.16
CA LEU A 38 11.14 -11.76 11.38
C LEU A 38 12.41 -11.71 12.27
N SER A 39 13.61 -11.75 11.67
CA SER A 39 14.87 -11.87 12.41
C SER A 39 15.40 -10.55 12.98
N ALA A 40 15.12 -9.40 12.35
CA ALA A 40 15.58 -8.10 12.84
C ALA A 40 14.79 -7.58 14.07
N LYS A 41 13.51 -7.93 14.21
CA LYS A 41 12.61 -7.36 15.25
C LYS A 41 12.50 -8.20 16.52
N ALA A 42 12.81 -9.51 16.46
CA ALA A 42 12.75 -10.44 17.60
C ALA A 42 13.74 -10.14 18.76
N LYS A 43 14.72 -9.24 18.55
CA LYS A 43 15.72 -8.87 19.58
C LYS A 43 15.31 -7.71 20.50
N ARG A 44 14.18 -7.02 20.27
CA ARG A 44 13.84 -5.79 21.03
C ARG A 44 12.96 -5.96 22.27
N ASN A 45 12.26 -7.08 22.47
CA ASN A 45 11.25 -7.20 23.55
C ASN A 45 11.55 -8.25 24.62
N ARG A 46 12.64 -8.05 25.38
CA ARG A 46 12.83 -8.70 26.69
C ARG A 46 13.32 -7.71 27.74
N LYS A 47 12.45 -6.82 28.22
CA LYS A 47 12.61 -6.27 29.58
C LYS A 47 11.35 -5.59 30.11
N ALA A 48 11.09 -5.90 31.37
CA ALA A 48 10.21 -5.22 32.34
C ALA A 48 8.72 -5.59 32.34
N SER A 49 8.41 -6.64 33.10
CA SER A 49 7.19 -6.76 33.88
C SER A 49 7.38 -6.10 35.27
N ASN A 50 6.35 -5.38 35.76
CA ASN A 50 5.94 -5.27 37.17
C ASN A 50 4.75 -4.29 37.25
N LYS A 51 3.54 -4.76 37.58
CA LYS A 51 2.95 -4.94 38.93
C LYS A 51 2.37 -3.64 39.53
N SER A 52 1.04 -3.54 39.57
CA SER A 52 0.29 -3.16 40.78
C SER A 52 -1.23 -3.26 40.55
N SER A 53 -1.88 -3.94 41.48
CA SER A 53 -3.33 -4.16 41.61
C SER A 53 -3.99 -3.05 42.44
N SER A 54 -5.14 -2.53 42.01
CA SER A 54 -6.11 -1.92 42.91
C SER A 54 -7.54 -2.04 42.35
N SER A 55 -8.39 -2.64 43.16
CA SER A 55 -9.79 -2.96 42.93
C SER A 55 -10.71 -1.78 43.21
N SER A 56 -11.59 -1.44 42.28
CA SER A 56 -12.82 -0.67 42.56
C SER A 56 -13.97 -1.19 41.69
N SER A 57 -14.94 -1.79 42.37
CA SER A 57 -16.16 -2.38 41.86
C SER A 57 -17.15 -1.29 41.44
N SER A 58 -17.23 -1.04 40.14
CA SER A 58 -18.29 -0.24 39.50
C SER A 58 -18.91 -1.05 38.37
N SER A 59 -20.19 -1.39 38.53
CA SER A 59 -21.01 -2.17 37.61
C SER A 59 -21.27 -1.39 36.30
N ASN A 60 -20.25 -1.32 35.46
CA ASN A 60 -20.39 -0.87 34.07
C ASN A 60 -20.81 -2.05 33.22
N LYS A 61 -21.97 -1.91 32.54
CA LYS A 61 -22.39 -2.79 31.45
C LYS A 61 -21.23 -2.85 30.44
N LYS A 62 -20.48 -3.96 30.47
CA LYS A 62 -19.46 -4.31 29.48
C LYS A 62 -20.14 -4.38 28.11
N SER A 63 -20.17 -3.27 27.38
CA SER A 63 -20.23 -3.32 25.93
C SER A 63 -19.06 -4.22 25.52
N LYS A 64 -19.35 -5.42 25.00
CA LYS A 64 -18.34 -6.24 24.32
C LYS A 64 -17.75 -5.33 23.25
N SER A 65 -16.60 -4.73 23.53
CA SER A 65 -15.78 -4.06 22.52
C SER A 65 -15.42 -5.18 21.55
N GLY A 66 -16.21 -5.33 20.50
CA GLY A 66 -15.88 -6.24 19.42
C GLY A 66 -14.55 -5.75 18.89
N SER A 67 -13.47 -6.46 19.23
CA SER A 67 -12.18 -6.25 18.59
C SER A 67 -12.43 -6.49 17.11
N THR A 68 -12.52 -5.42 16.33
CA THR A 68 -12.62 -5.51 14.87
C THR A 68 -11.38 -6.25 14.43
N LYS A 69 -11.57 -7.46 13.91
CA LYS A 69 -10.45 -8.24 13.40
C LYS A 69 -9.94 -7.53 12.16
N LEU A 70 -8.65 -7.19 12.15
CA LEU A 70 -7.98 -6.66 10.97
C LEU A 70 -8.04 -7.69 9.84
N PRO A 71 -8.10 -7.25 8.57
CA PRO A 71 -8.04 -8.15 7.44
C PRO A 71 -6.70 -8.91 7.43
N ARG A 72 -6.72 -10.14 6.93
CA ARG A 72 -5.48 -10.93 6.79
C ARG A 72 -4.72 -10.57 5.52
N VAL A 73 -5.43 -10.08 4.50
CA VAL A 73 -4.84 -9.61 3.25
C VAL A 73 -5.51 -8.31 2.81
N ILE A 74 -4.73 -7.35 2.34
CA ILE A 74 -5.21 -6.15 1.65
C ILE A 74 -4.61 -6.15 0.26
N ILE A 75 -5.45 -5.96 -0.75
CA ILE A 75 -5.05 -5.90 -2.16
C ILE A 75 -5.43 -4.53 -2.70
N PHE A 76 -4.47 -3.84 -3.31
CA PHE A 76 -4.68 -2.58 -4.00
C PHE A 76 -4.66 -2.77 -5.51
N ASP A 77 -5.56 -2.12 -6.23
CA ASP A 77 -5.30 -1.77 -7.63
C ASP A 77 -4.18 -0.69 -7.71
N LEU A 78 -3.70 -0.36 -8.91
CA LEU A 78 -2.62 0.60 -9.09
C LEU A 78 -3.10 1.89 -9.76
N ASP A 79 -3.34 1.84 -11.07
CA ASP A 79 -3.70 3.02 -11.88
C ASP A 79 -5.00 3.63 -11.39
N GLY A 80 -4.97 4.92 -11.04
CA GLY A 80 -6.16 5.64 -10.56
C GLY A 80 -6.65 5.21 -9.18
N CYS A 81 -6.03 4.21 -8.56
CA CYS A 81 -6.19 3.85 -7.15
C CYS A 81 -5.09 4.49 -6.28
N LEU A 82 -3.82 4.28 -6.66
CA LEU A 82 -2.67 4.73 -5.89
C LEU A 82 -2.03 6.00 -6.44
N TRP A 83 -2.08 6.22 -7.76
CA TRP A 83 -1.46 7.37 -8.41
C TRP A 83 -2.29 7.94 -9.57
N ARG A 84 -1.90 9.15 -9.98
CA ARG A 84 -2.32 9.80 -11.23
C ARG A 84 -1.11 10.44 -11.94
N PRO A 85 -1.12 10.57 -13.27
CA PRO A 85 -2.12 10.03 -14.22
C PRO A 85 -2.10 8.49 -14.28
N GLU A 86 -3.11 7.89 -14.91
CA GLU A 86 -3.09 6.45 -15.21
C GLU A 86 -2.08 6.14 -16.32
N LEU A 87 -1.43 4.97 -16.30
CA LEU A 87 -0.33 4.69 -17.24
C LEU A 87 -0.77 4.67 -18.72
N PHE A 88 -2.01 4.28 -19.01
CA PHE A 88 -2.54 4.35 -20.38
C PHE A 88 -2.66 5.80 -20.89
N GLU A 89 -2.88 6.78 -20.00
CA GLU A 89 -2.92 8.19 -20.38
C GLU A 89 -1.54 8.65 -20.87
N LEU A 90 -0.47 8.17 -20.25
CA LEU A 90 0.90 8.44 -20.69
C LEU A 90 1.18 7.82 -22.07
N VAL A 91 0.75 6.57 -22.28
CA VAL A 91 0.87 5.88 -23.58
C VAL A 91 0.15 6.67 -24.68
N THR A 92 -1.08 7.12 -24.39
CA THR A 92 -1.93 7.87 -25.33
C THR A 92 -1.27 9.19 -25.76
N ASN A 93 -0.51 9.82 -24.87
CA ASN A 93 0.21 11.07 -25.12
C ASN A 93 1.63 10.87 -25.67
N ALA A 94 2.01 9.65 -26.09
CA ALA A 94 3.36 9.30 -26.53
C ALA A 94 4.45 9.64 -25.49
N ASP A 95 4.08 9.58 -24.21
CA ASP A 95 4.93 9.84 -23.07
C ASP A 95 5.26 8.54 -22.31
N GLY A 96 5.83 8.64 -21.12
CA GLY A 96 6.19 7.50 -20.26
C GLY A 96 7.66 7.55 -19.85
N PRO A 97 8.39 6.42 -19.87
CA PRO A 97 9.75 6.36 -19.39
C PRO A 97 10.75 7.06 -20.34
N PRO A 98 11.97 7.37 -19.86
CA PRO A 98 12.45 7.13 -18.49
C PRO A 98 11.72 8.01 -17.46
N PHE A 99 11.35 7.41 -16.33
CA PHE A 99 10.83 8.16 -15.19
C PHE A 99 11.99 8.71 -14.37
N THR A 100 11.82 9.90 -13.81
CA THR A 100 12.83 10.56 -12.97
C THR A 100 12.17 11.15 -11.73
N HIS A 101 12.96 11.37 -10.67
CA HIS A 101 12.46 12.14 -9.52
C HIS A 101 12.31 13.61 -9.92
N ASP A 102 11.29 14.28 -9.39
CA ASP A 102 11.20 15.72 -9.52
C ASP A 102 12.43 16.39 -8.87
N PRO A 103 13.21 17.21 -9.61
CA PRO A 103 14.32 17.96 -9.03
C PRO A 103 13.89 18.87 -7.86
N GLN A 104 12.64 19.32 -7.85
CA GLN A 104 12.10 20.15 -6.76
C GLN A 104 12.09 19.41 -5.43
N ASP A 105 11.72 18.12 -5.42
CA ASP A 105 11.75 17.29 -4.22
C ASP A 105 13.17 17.19 -3.66
N SER A 106 14.16 17.01 -4.52
CA SER A 106 15.57 16.89 -4.10
C SER A 106 16.13 18.20 -3.53
N SER A 107 15.58 19.33 -3.94
CA SER A 107 15.94 20.66 -3.42
C SER A 107 15.13 21.08 -2.19
N SER A 108 14.06 20.36 -1.87
CA SER A 108 13.14 20.70 -0.79
C SER A 108 13.71 20.29 0.57
N THR A 109 13.58 21.18 1.55
CA THR A 109 13.86 20.86 2.96
C THR A 109 12.66 20.26 3.69
N VAL A 110 11.53 20.11 2.99
CA VAL A 110 10.25 19.68 3.58
C VAL A 110 9.80 18.35 3.01
N VAL A 111 10.12 18.08 1.74
CA VAL A 111 9.63 16.93 0.99
C VAL A 111 10.83 16.07 0.57
N PRO A 112 10.82 14.75 0.82
CA PRO A 112 11.89 13.88 0.39
C PRO A 112 11.77 13.53 -1.10
N ALA A 113 12.89 13.18 -1.72
CA ALA A 113 12.92 12.68 -3.08
C ALA A 113 12.03 11.43 -3.26
N GLY A 114 11.32 11.35 -4.39
CA GLY A 114 10.39 10.25 -4.65
C GLY A 114 8.96 10.52 -4.17
N THR A 115 8.65 11.79 -3.90
CA THR A 115 7.29 12.23 -3.63
C THR A 115 6.54 12.39 -4.94
N THR A 116 7.12 13.12 -5.88
CA THR A 116 6.66 13.28 -7.25
C THR A 116 7.67 12.67 -8.22
N LEU A 117 7.15 11.95 -9.21
CA LEU A 117 7.93 11.44 -10.33
C LEU A 117 7.56 12.21 -11.61
N LEU A 118 8.50 12.28 -12.54
CA LEU A 118 8.34 12.92 -13.84
C LEU A 118 8.52 11.88 -14.94
N SER A 119 7.64 11.91 -15.93
CA SER A 119 7.84 11.20 -17.20
C SER A 119 8.94 11.83 -18.06
N LYS A 120 9.25 11.21 -19.20
CA LYS A 120 10.17 11.71 -20.21
C LYS A 120 9.82 13.11 -20.72
N GLN A 121 8.53 13.43 -20.88
CA GLN A 121 8.08 14.76 -21.28
C GLN A 121 7.88 15.72 -20.10
N GLY A 122 8.19 15.30 -18.87
CA GLY A 122 8.07 16.13 -17.67
C GLY A 122 6.67 16.16 -17.06
N GLN A 123 5.79 15.24 -17.44
CA GLN A 123 4.47 15.10 -16.81
C GLN A 123 4.65 14.56 -15.38
N ARG A 124 3.98 15.22 -14.42
CA ARG A 124 4.01 14.83 -13.01
C ARG A 124 3.16 13.59 -12.77
N ILE A 125 3.70 12.66 -11.99
CA ILE A 125 3.07 11.43 -11.52
C ILE A 125 3.14 11.44 -10.00
N GLU A 126 1.98 11.41 -9.34
CA GLU A 126 1.85 11.64 -7.90
C GLU A 126 0.94 10.61 -7.26
N LEU A 127 1.22 10.27 -6.00
CA LEU A 127 0.34 9.42 -5.20
C LEU A 127 -0.94 10.17 -4.85
N LEU A 128 -2.08 9.46 -4.84
CA LEU A 128 -3.40 10.04 -4.62
C LEU A 128 -3.70 10.22 -3.13
N GLY A 129 -4.11 11.42 -2.73
CA GLY A 129 -4.63 11.71 -1.38
C GLY A 129 -3.73 11.15 -0.26
N SER A 130 -4.33 10.43 0.69
CA SER A 130 -3.62 9.82 1.83
C SER A 130 -2.92 8.50 1.50
N THR A 131 -2.72 8.13 0.22
CA THR A 131 -2.09 6.87 -0.17
C THR A 131 -0.73 6.68 0.52
N ARG A 132 0.09 7.73 0.56
CA ARG A 132 1.43 7.65 1.19
C ARG A 132 1.35 7.30 2.67
N GLN A 133 0.47 7.99 3.39
CA GLN A 133 0.23 7.79 4.83
C GLN A 133 -0.32 6.40 5.13
N ILE A 134 -1.28 5.94 4.32
CA ILE A 134 -1.87 4.60 4.45
C ILE A 134 -0.79 3.52 4.25
N LEU A 135 -0.01 3.61 3.18
CA LEU A 135 1.07 2.65 2.91
C LEU A 135 2.16 2.70 3.98
N HIS A 136 2.48 3.89 4.50
CA HIS A 136 3.39 4.04 5.62
C HIS A 136 2.85 3.36 6.89
N GLU A 137 1.57 3.57 7.24
CA GLU A 137 0.93 2.95 8.39
C GLU A 137 0.94 1.42 8.28
N LEU A 138 0.52 0.88 7.13
CA LEU A 138 0.52 -0.55 6.84
C LEU A 138 1.92 -1.17 6.95
N TYR A 139 2.95 -0.42 6.60
CA TYR A 139 4.34 -0.87 6.66
C TYR A 139 4.94 -0.81 8.08
N THR A 140 4.58 0.21 8.86
CA THR A 140 5.29 0.54 10.11
C THR A 140 4.58 0.09 11.37
N GLN A 141 3.24 0.13 11.42
CA GLN A 141 2.51 -0.13 12.64
C GLN A 141 2.48 -1.62 12.97
N GLU A 142 2.71 -1.93 14.24
CA GLU A 142 2.78 -3.32 14.70
C GLU A 142 1.43 -4.03 14.54
N GLU A 143 0.30 -3.34 14.59
CA GLU A 143 -1.01 -3.97 14.44
C GLU A 143 -1.24 -4.61 13.07
N TRP A 144 -0.64 -4.06 12.01
CA TRP A 144 -0.75 -4.57 10.64
C TRP A 144 0.23 -5.71 10.33
N TYR A 145 1.07 -6.14 11.27
CA TYR A 145 2.16 -7.10 10.99
C TYR A 145 1.70 -8.45 10.41
N LEU A 146 0.49 -8.90 10.74
CA LEU A 146 -0.10 -10.13 10.22
C LEU A 146 -0.88 -9.93 8.92
N THR A 147 -1.13 -8.69 8.55
CA THR A 147 -1.83 -8.34 7.33
C THR A 147 -0.83 -8.31 6.19
N ARG A 148 -1.06 -9.16 5.19
CA ARG A 148 -0.25 -9.16 3.97
C ARG A 148 -0.81 -8.12 3.00
N ILE A 149 0.06 -7.35 2.38
CA ILE A 149 -0.33 -6.31 1.42
C ILE A 149 0.09 -6.78 0.03
N GLY A 150 -0.80 -6.69 -0.95
CA GLY A 150 -0.56 -7.07 -2.33
C GLY A 150 -1.16 -6.08 -3.31
N ASN A 151 -0.98 -6.33 -4.61
CA ASN A 151 -1.64 -5.57 -5.66
C ASN A 151 -2.21 -6.47 -6.77
N SER A 152 -3.26 -5.96 -7.43
CA SER A 152 -3.98 -6.62 -8.51
C SER A 152 -4.42 -5.58 -9.52
N SER A 153 -3.65 -5.44 -10.60
CA SER A 153 -3.93 -4.42 -11.62
C SER A 153 -3.89 -4.99 -13.03
N GLN A 154 -4.67 -4.36 -13.90
CA GLN A 154 -4.67 -4.59 -15.35
C GLN A 154 -3.88 -3.52 -16.11
N THR A 155 -3.08 -2.73 -15.40
CA THR A 155 -2.26 -1.66 -15.95
C THR A 155 -1.47 -2.09 -17.20
N ASP A 156 -1.39 -1.18 -18.16
CA ASP A 156 -0.66 -1.36 -19.41
C ASP A 156 0.14 -0.08 -19.71
N PRO A 157 1.49 -0.13 -19.73
CA PRO A 157 2.32 -1.33 -19.63
C PRO A 157 2.77 -1.66 -18.19
N PRO A 158 2.79 -2.96 -17.80
CA PRO A 158 3.08 -3.39 -16.43
C PRO A 158 4.52 -3.09 -15.98
N GLU A 159 5.48 -3.06 -16.90
CA GLU A 159 6.87 -2.70 -16.59
C GLU A 159 7.02 -1.25 -16.12
N TRP A 160 6.14 -0.34 -16.55
CA TRP A 160 6.15 1.04 -16.07
C TRP A 160 5.63 1.11 -14.64
N ALA A 161 4.57 0.36 -14.32
CA ALA A 161 4.03 0.30 -12.97
C ALA A 161 5.07 -0.24 -11.97
N TYR A 162 5.81 -1.29 -12.33
CA TYR A 162 6.91 -1.77 -11.51
C TYR A 162 7.94 -0.67 -11.27
N ASN A 163 8.38 0.04 -12.32
CA ASN A 163 9.36 1.10 -12.19
C ASN A 163 8.88 2.23 -11.26
N LEU A 164 7.62 2.65 -11.37
CA LEU A 164 7.03 3.64 -10.45
C LEU A 164 7.04 3.15 -9.00
N MET A 165 6.65 1.89 -8.75
CA MET A 165 6.67 1.31 -7.41
C MET A 165 8.09 1.23 -6.82
N GLU A 166 9.13 1.08 -7.65
CA GLU A 166 10.51 1.11 -7.17
C GLU A 166 11.00 2.51 -6.79
N MET A 167 10.42 3.55 -7.40
CA MET A 167 10.86 4.94 -7.28
C MET A 167 10.06 5.76 -6.27
N PHE A 168 8.79 5.43 -6.02
CA PHE A 168 7.98 6.13 -5.04
C PHE A 168 8.47 5.87 -3.61
N ALA A 169 8.79 6.94 -2.88
CA ALA A 169 9.26 6.88 -1.51
C ALA A 169 8.08 6.91 -0.52
N ILE A 170 8.06 6.01 0.47
CA ILE A 170 7.06 6.00 1.54
C ILE A 170 7.70 6.50 2.83
N TYR A 171 7.04 7.47 3.47
CA TYR A 171 7.53 8.14 4.68
C TYR A 171 6.35 8.70 5.49
N GLU A 172 6.62 9.07 6.73
CA GLU A 172 5.64 9.76 7.58
C GLU A 172 5.51 11.21 7.13
N ASP A 173 4.39 11.56 6.50
CA ASP A 173 4.04 12.96 6.29
C ASP A 173 3.75 13.59 7.65
N ASN A 174 4.59 14.53 8.06
CA ASN A 174 4.23 15.45 9.12
C ASN A 174 3.28 16.47 8.50
N ASP A 175 2.07 16.02 8.15
CA ASP A 175 1.01 16.93 7.79
C ASP A 175 0.74 17.79 9.03
N ASP A 176 1.31 18.98 9.02
CA ASP A 176 0.88 20.11 9.84
C ASP A 176 -0.53 20.49 9.37
N ASP A 177 -1.51 19.61 9.61
CA ASP A 177 -2.92 19.89 9.40
C ASP A 177 -3.28 21.06 10.33
N ASP A 178 -3.26 22.24 9.72
CA ASP A 178 -3.45 23.58 10.27
C ASP A 178 -4.89 23.80 10.80
N SER A 179 -5.64 22.72 11.01
CA SER A 179 -7.01 22.70 11.52
C SER A 179 -7.09 22.88 13.04
N ASN A 180 -5.97 22.79 13.78
CA ASN A 180 -5.93 23.06 15.23
C ASN A 180 -5.08 24.29 15.59
N LYS A 181 -5.60 25.49 15.24
CA LYS A 181 -5.02 26.83 15.46
C LYS A 181 -4.66 27.22 16.90
N ASN A 182 -4.69 26.32 17.89
CA ASN A 182 -4.52 26.67 19.30
C ASN A 182 -3.30 26.04 20.00
N ARG A 183 -2.35 25.46 19.27
CA ARG A 183 -1.12 24.91 19.86
C ARG A 183 0.09 25.82 19.61
N MET A 184 0.04 27.01 20.21
CA MET A 184 1.20 27.91 20.29
C MET A 184 2.31 27.20 21.11
N THR A 185 3.57 27.32 20.65
CA THR A 185 4.83 27.00 21.35
C THR A 185 5.55 25.66 21.09
N LYS A 186 5.61 25.17 19.86
CA LYS A 186 6.75 24.30 19.48
C LYS A 186 7.32 24.73 18.14
N THR A 187 8.47 25.39 18.17
CA THR A 187 9.22 25.78 16.98
C THR A 187 9.51 24.53 16.15
N PRO A 188 8.97 24.39 14.93
CA PRO A 188 9.25 23.24 14.09
C PRO A 188 10.69 23.34 13.62
N THR A 189 11.55 22.48 14.14
CA THR A 189 12.88 22.27 13.54
C THR A 189 12.64 21.54 12.23
N ALA A 190 12.60 22.30 11.11
CA ALA A 190 12.38 21.80 9.76
C ALA A 190 13.44 20.73 9.41
N THR A 191 13.10 19.47 9.69
CA THR A 191 13.93 18.31 9.40
C THR A 191 13.17 17.52 8.36
N ILE A 192 13.80 17.29 7.21
CA ILE A 192 13.24 16.46 6.13
C ILE A 192 12.82 15.12 6.74
N PRO A 193 11.58 14.65 6.52
CA PRO A 193 11.17 13.36 7.01
C PRO A 193 12.05 12.28 6.37
N ALA A 194 12.58 11.39 7.20
CA ALA A 194 13.42 10.31 6.70
C ALA A 194 12.56 9.33 5.88
N VAL A 195 13.03 8.97 4.68
CA VAL A 195 12.39 7.95 3.86
C VAL A 195 12.38 6.63 4.63
N THR A 196 11.20 6.06 4.82
CA THR A 196 11.02 4.80 5.58
C THR A 196 11.31 3.60 4.69
N CYS A 197 10.75 3.56 3.48
CA CYS A 197 10.97 2.51 2.49
C CYS A 197 10.57 2.96 1.08
N GLN A 198 10.84 2.13 0.06
CA GLN A 198 10.23 2.32 -1.26
C GLN A 198 8.84 1.68 -1.29
N MET A 199 7.97 2.17 -2.15
CA MET A 199 6.59 1.68 -2.28
C MET A 199 6.55 0.18 -2.56
N LYS A 200 7.44 -0.35 -3.41
CA LYS A 200 7.56 -1.80 -3.66
C LYS A 200 7.80 -2.63 -2.41
N ASP A 201 8.44 -2.06 -1.39
CA ASP A 201 8.73 -2.78 -0.14
C ASP A 201 7.48 -2.95 0.73
N VAL A 202 6.41 -2.17 0.49
CA VAL A 202 5.15 -2.33 1.21
C VAL A 202 4.44 -3.61 0.79
N PHE A 203 4.55 -3.97 -0.48
CA PHE A 203 3.86 -5.11 -1.08
C PHE A 203 4.62 -6.41 -0.91
N ASP A 204 3.88 -7.49 -0.68
CA ASP A 204 4.36 -8.86 -0.75
C ASP A 204 4.53 -9.25 -2.22
N PRO A 205 5.76 -9.56 -2.69
CA PRO A 205 5.99 -9.90 -4.09
C PRO A 205 5.17 -11.10 -4.57
N SER A 206 4.79 -12.03 -3.67
CA SER A 206 3.97 -13.17 -4.08
C SER A 206 2.48 -12.85 -4.23
N LEU A 207 2.07 -11.63 -3.86
CA LEU A 207 0.69 -11.13 -3.97
C LEU A 207 0.62 -9.93 -4.91
N CYS A 208 1.54 -9.84 -5.88
CA CYS A 208 1.54 -8.80 -6.91
C CYS A 208 1.19 -9.44 -8.25
N ILE A 209 0.05 -9.06 -8.83
CA ILE A 209 -0.38 -9.53 -10.15
C ILE A 209 -0.66 -8.32 -11.03
N LEU A 210 0.17 -8.15 -12.06
CA LEU A 210 -0.02 -7.18 -13.14
C LEU A 210 -0.28 -7.95 -14.45
N ASP A 211 -1.55 -8.20 -14.76
CA ASP A 211 -1.95 -9.00 -15.92
C ASP A 211 -3.16 -8.37 -16.62
N LYS A 212 -2.90 -7.55 -17.64
CA LYS A 212 -3.93 -6.87 -18.44
C LYS A 212 -4.89 -7.81 -19.18
N ASN A 213 -4.51 -9.09 -19.34
CA ASN A 213 -5.31 -10.05 -20.10
C ASN A 213 -6.20 -10.92 -19.20
N ALA A 214 -5.94 -10.96 -17.90
CA ALA A 214 -6.76 -11.67 -16.93
C ALA A 214 -7.81 -10.73 -16.35
N ASP A 215 -9.08 -11.15 -16.35
CA ASP A 215 -10.12 -10.42 -15.63
C ASP A 215 -9.86 -10.40 -14.11
N LYS A 216 -10.43 -9.41 -13.42
CA LYS A 216 -10.20 -9.20 -11.98
C LYS A 216 -10.63 -10.39 -11.12
N ALA A 217 -11.68 -11.12 -11.48
CA ALA A 217 -12.09 -12.30 -10.73
C ALA A 217 -11.02 -13.39 -10.80
N THR A 218 -10.48 -13.66 -12.00
CA THR A 218 -9.36 -14.57 -12.19
C THR A 218 -8.12 -14.12 -11.41
N GLN A 219 -7.80 -12.82 -11.39
CA GLN A 219 -6.68 -12.32 -10.59
C GLN A 219 -6.89 -12.55 -9.09
N PHE A 220 -8.09 -12.30 -8.58
CA PHE A 220 -8.41 -12.50 -7.16
C PHE A 220 -8.36 -13.97 -6.74
N GLU A 221 -8.79 -14.89 -7.60
CA GLU A 221 -8.64 -16.33 -7.36
C GLU A 221 -7.17 -16.74 -7.25
N ARG A 222 -6.32 -16.26 -8.16
CA ARG A 222 -4.86 -16.50 -8.12
C ARG A 222 -4.23 -15.94 -6.85
N LEU A 223 -4.61 -14.73 -6.44
CA LEU A 223 -4.12 -14.13 -5.20
C LEU A 223 -4.53 -14.94 -3.96
N LEU A 224 -5.76 -15.45 -3.93
CA LEU A 224 -6.23 -16.29 -2.84
C LEU A 224 -5.46 -17.62 -2.76
N GLU A 225 -5.12 -18.20 -3.91
CA GLU A 225 -4.27 -19.40 -3.99
C GLU A 225 -2.86 -19.10 -3.48
N GLN A 226 -2.18 -18.09 -4.04
CA GLN A 226 -0.86 -17.64 -3.61
C GLN A 226 -0.81 -17.29 -2.12
N ALA A 227 -1.87 -16.67 -1.60
CA ALA A 227 -1.95 -16.31 -0.20
C ALA A 227 -2.03 -17.55 0.72
N ASN A 228 -2.68 -18.62 0.25
CA ASN A 228 -2.81 -19.88 0.98
C ASN A 228 -1.57 -20.75 0.88
N ASP A 229 -0.87 -20.76 -0.25
CA ASP A 229 0.34 -21.59 -0.45
C ASP A 229 1.47 -21.23 0.52
N GLN A 230 1.57 -19.97 0.91
CA GLN A 230 2.54 -19.54 1.93
C GLN A 230 2.12 -19.85 3.36
N SER A 231 0.87 -20.27 3.59
CA SER A 231 0.36 -20.66 4.90
C SER A 231 0.65 -22.15 5.19
N THR A 232 1.91 -22.57 5.09
CA THR A 232 2.34 -23.97 5.33
C THR A 232 2.34 -24.39 6.81
N SER A 233 1.97 -23.48 7.72
CA SER A 233 1.80 -23.82 9.14
C SER A 233 0.49 -24.59 9.35
N ASN A 234 0.61 -25.86 9.75
CA ASN A 234 -0.46 -26.86 9.93
C ASN A 234 -1.67 -26.46 10.80
N ASN A 235 -1.69 -25.26 11.39
CA ASN A 235 -2.76 -24.81 12.28
C ASN A 235 -3.47 -23.52 11.84
N HIS A 236 -3.09 -22.90 10.71
CA HIS A 236 -3.82 -21.72 10.23
C HIS A 236 -4.97 -22.11 9.30
N LYS A 237 -6.16 -21.58 9.62
CA LYS A 237 -7.33 -21.71 8.76
C LYS A 237 -7.01 -21.13 7.38
N ARG A 238 -7.32 -21.89 6.33
CA ARG A 238 -7.27 -21.45 4.94
C ARG A 238 -7.99 -20.11 4.79
N LEU A 239 -7.34 -19.14 4.14
CA LEU A 239 -7.91 -17.84 3.79
C LEU A 239 -9.12 -18.03 2.90
N GLN A 240 -10.13 -17.19 3.12
CA GLN A 240 -11.32 -17.05 2.28
C GLN A 240 -11.42 -15.58 1.82
N PHE A 241 -12.20 -15.30 0.78
CA PHE A 241 -12.39 -13.92 0.28
C PHE A 241 -12.82 -12.92 1.36
N LYS A 242 -13.62 -13.33 2.33
CA LYS A 242 -14.03 -12.47 3.46
C LYS A 242 -12.89 -12.06 4.39
N ASP A 243 -11.74 -12.72 4.30
CA ASP A 243 -10.53 -12.39 5.06
C ASP A 243 -9.64 -11.37 4.30
N MET A 244 -10.05 -10.98 3.09
CA MET A 244 -9.36 -10.06 2.20
C MET A 244 -10.15 -8.76 2.05
N VAL A 245 -9.43 -7.65 1.88
CA VAL A 245 -10.00 -6.34 1.52
C VAL A 245 -9.38 -5.90 0.22
N PHE A 246 -10.21 -5.41 -0.70
CA PHE A 246 -9.79 -4.95 -2.03
C PHE A 246 -10.07 -3.44 -2.14
N PHE A 247 -9.06 -2.70 -2.56
CA PHE A 247 -9.18 -1.30 -2.96
C PHE A 247 -9.03 -1.23 -4.47
N ASP A 248 -10.11 -0.93 -5.16
CA ASP A 248 -10.18 -0.92 -6.62
C ASP A 248 -10.94 0.34 -7.05
N ASN A 249 -10.49 1.00 -8.11
CA ASN A 249 -11.15 2.20 -8.64
C ASN A 249 -12.25 1.86 -9.68
N GLU A 250 -12.31 0.62 -10.15
CA GLU A 250 -13.31 0.15 -11.10
C GLU A 250 -14.63 -0.20 -10.41
N ALA A 251 -15.71 0.44 -10.87
CA ALA A 251 -17.05 0.13 -10.38
C ALA A 251 -17.55 -1.22 -10.94
N GLY A 252 -18.00 -2.11 -10.06
CA GLY A 252 -18.68 -3.36 -10.44
C GLY A 252 -17.83 -4.65 -10.39
N ASN A 253 -16.60 -4.58 -9.89
CA ASN A 253 -15.68 -5.73 -9.83
C ASN A 253 -15.95 -6.72 -8.68
N CYS A 254 -16.72 -6.32 -7.65
CA CYS A 254 -17.19 -7.22 -6.60
C CYS A 254 -18.67 -7.56 -6.86
N LYS A 255 -18.94 -8.75 -7.38
CA LYS A 255 -20.31 -9.31 -7.51
C LYS A 255 -20.67 -10.20 -6.33
#